data_AF-A0A517SLA5-F1
#
_entry.id   AF-A0A517SLA5-F1
#
_cell.length_a   1.000
_cell.length_b   1.000
_cell.length_c   1.000
_cell.angle_alpha   90.00
_cell.angle_beta   90.00
_cell.angle_gamma   90.00
#
_symmetry.space_group_name_H-M   'P 1'
#
loop_
_entity.id
_entity.type
_entity.pdbx_description
1 polymer ?
#
loop_
_entity_poly.entity_id
_entity_poly.type
_entity_poly.pdbx_seq_one_letter_code
_entity_poly.pdbx_strand_id
1 'polypeptide(L)'
;MIPPRGVFDDGGWKQDHIPGISRGWRREFPDGSWLLVTNVDGFDLPDPGGPYVATYLTRQDEPLHHADYLADPRELIRWVHRMNRLNQRSRAVHSHPDSIDIQP
;
A
#
# COMPACT_ATOMS: atom_id res chain seq x y z
N MET A 1 13.67 12.31 -3.88
CA MET A 1 14.79 11.77 -4.69
C MET A 1 14.23 10.69 -5.59
N ILE A 2 14.51 10.74 -6.90
CA ILE A 2 13.79 9.99 -7.96
C ILE A 2 13.15 8.62 -7.54
N PRO A 3 12.80 7.33 -7.23
CA PRO A 3 13.27 6.04 -7.79
C PRO A 3 13.33 6.18 -9.33
N PRO A 4 14.53 6.05 -9.95
CA PRO A 4 14.66 6.22 -11.39
C PRO A 4 13.84 5.20 -12.18
N ARG A 5 13.47 5.57 -13.42
CA ARG A 5 12.95 4.61 -14.42
C ARG A 5 13.86 3.38 -14.46
N GLY A 6 13.29 2.18 -14.35
CA GLY A 6 14.01 0.92 -14.14
C GLY A 6 13.74 0.24 -12.80
N VAL A 7 13.55 0.98 -11.69
CA VAL A 7 13.46 0.38 -10.32
C VAL A 7 12.30 -0.61 -10.16
N PHE A 8 11.19 -0.39 -10.89
CA PHE A 8 10.02 -1.27 -10.88
C PHE A 8 9.81 -2.03 -12.21
N ASP A 9 10.78 -1.98 -13.13
CA ASP A 9 10.68 -2.64 -14.43
C ASP A 9 11.38 -4.02 -14.41
N ASP A 10 12.55 -4.11 -13.76
CA ASP A 10 13.45 -5.29 -13.85
C ASP A 10 13.31 -6.32 -12.70
N GLY A 11 12.32 -6.16 -11.81
CA GLY A 11 12.30 -6.82 -10.49
C GLY A 11 11.16 -7.80 -10.17
N GLY A 12 10.30 -8.13 -11.14
CA GLY A 12 9.05 -8.87 -10.89
C GLY A 12 7.94 -8.00 -10.26
N TRP A 13 8.10 -6.69 -10.34
CA TRP A 13 7.05 -5.70 -10.12
C TRP A 13 6.15 -5.60 -11.37
N LYS A 14 4.92 -5.13 -11.19
CA LYS A 14 3.93 -4.86 -12.23
C LYS A 14 3.20 -3.57 -11.88
N GLN A 15 2.80 -2.78 -12.86
CA GLN A 15 1.83 -1.71 -12.60
C GLN A 15 0.43 -2.33 -12.44
N ASP A 16 -0.23 -2.04 -11.33
CA ASP A 16 -1.63 -2.39 -11.05
C ASP A 16 -2.51 -1.14 -11.22
N HIS A 17 -3.71 -1.30 -11.77
CA HIS A 17 -4.62 -0.20 -12.09
C HIS A 17 -6.06 -0.68 -12.10
N ILE A 18 -6.85 -0.15 -11.18
CA ILE A 18 -8.30 -0.33 -11.10
C ILE A 18 -8.93 1.01 -11.54
N PRO A 19 -9.50 1.12 -12.76
CA PRO A 19 -9.98 2.40 -13.29
C PRO A 19 -10.98 3.10 -12.38
N GLY A 20 -10.68 4.36 -12.04
CA GLY A 20 -11.51 5.17 -11.14
C GLY A 20 -11.38 4.84 -9.65
N ILE A 21 -10.53 3.90 -9.25
CA ILE A 21 -10.30 3.52 -7.85
C ILE A 21 -8.84 3.75 -7.44
N SER A 22 -7.87 3.13 -8.13
CA SER A 22 -6.46 3.31 -7.78
C SER A 22 -5.46 2.90 -8.88
N ARG A 23 -4.23 3.41 -8.76
CA ARG A 23 -3.03 2.94 -9.48
C ARG A 23 -1.90 2.69 -8.49
N GLY A 24 -1.04 1.72 -8.74
CA GLY A 24 0.10 1.40 -7.89
C GLY A 24 1.11 0.47 -8.54
N TRP A 25 2.24 0.24 -7.88
CA TRP A 25 3.20 -0.83 -8.24
C TRP A 25 2.97 -2.03 -7.33
N ARG A 26 2.73 -3.21 -7.90
CA ARG A 26 2.47 -4.47 -7.19
C ARG A 26 3.63 -5.45 -7.42
N ARG A 27 4.14 -6.08 -6.36
CA ARG A 27 5.06 -7.23 -6.45
C ARG A 27 4.52 -8.39 -5.64
N GLU A 28 4.37 -9.52 -6.30
CA GLU A 28 3.81 -10.74 -5.71
C GLU A 28 4.93 -11.63 -5.16
N PHE A 29 4.66 -12.33 -4.07
CA PHE A 29 5.57 -13.27 -3.40
C PHE A 29 5.09 -14.72 -3.58
N PRO A 30 5.96 -15.74 -3.39
CA PRO A 30 5.60 -17.14 -3.65
C PRO A 30 4.48 -17.74 -2.80
N ASP A 31 4.13 -17.10 -1.67
CA ASP A 31 3.00 -17.47 -0.80
C ASP A 31 1.65 -16.87 -1.26
N GLY A 32 1.66 -16.02 -2.31
CA GLY A 32 0.50 -15.29 -2.79
C GLY A 32 0.18 -14.01 -2.01
N SER A 33 1.08 -13.52 -1.16
CA SER A 33 1.06 -12.14 -0.66
C SER A 33 1.65 -11.17 -1.70
N TRP A 34 1.48 -9.86 -1.50
CA TRP A 34 2.11 -8.84 -2.33
C TRP A 34 2.44 -7.57 -1.56
N LEU A 35 3.44 -6.83 -2.06
CA LEU A 35 3.68 -5.44 -1.69
C LEU A 35 3.02 -4.53 -2.73
N LEU A 36 2.16 -3.61 -2.28
CA LEU A 36 1.57 -2.55 -3.08
C LEU A 36 2.24 -1.22 -2.72
N VAL A 37 2.75 -0.50 -3.72
CA VAL A 37 3.42 0.79 -3.57
C VAL A 37 2.65 1.89 -4.29
N THR A 38 2.31 2.94 -3.58
CA THR A 38 1.47 4.07 -4.02
C THR A 38 2.03 5.41 -3.54
N ASN A 39 1.44 6.51 -3.99
CA ASN A 39 1.65 7.83 -3.42
C ASN A 39 1.20 7.90 -1.94
N VAL A 40 1.50 9.01 -1.25
CA VAL A 40 1.17 9.16 0.18
C VAL A 40 -0.32 9.10 0.51
N ASP A 41 -1.20 9.47 -0.44
CA ASP A 41 -2.65 9.37 -0.26
C ASP A 41 -3.17 7.93 -0.41
N GLY A 42 -2.39 7.04 -1.03
CA GLY A 42 -2.72 5.62 -1.21
C GLY A 42 -3.47 5.29 -2.51
N PHE A 43 -3.72 6.26 -3.39
CA PHE A 43 -4.61 6.11 -4.55
C PHE A 43 -3.92 6.10 -5.91
N ASP A 44 -2.72 6.67 -6.04
CA ASP A 44 -2.03 6.77 -7.34
C ASP A 44 -0.59 6.25 -7.27
N LEU A 45 0.08 6.16 -8.42
CA LEU A 45 1.52 5.93 -8.49
C LEU A 45 2.26 7.04 -7.72
N PRO A 46 3.33 6.72 -6.98
CA PRO A 46 4.16 7.76 -6.39
C PRO A 46 4.84 8.59 -7.49
N ASP A 47 4.93 9.89 -7.28
CA ASP A 47 5.71 10.78 -8.15
C ASP A 47 7.16 10.28 -8.28
N PRO A 48 7.86 10.56 -9.42
CA PRO A 48 9.29 10.36 -9.61
C PRO A 48 10.18 11.00 -8.54
N GLY A 49 10.23 10.38 -7.37
CA GLY A 49 10.98 10.81 -6.20
C GLY A 49 10.24 11.66 -5.19
N GLY A 50 8.91 11.68 -5.25
CA GLY A 50 8.09 12.03 -4.10
C GLY A 50 8.16 10.95 -3.00
N PRO A 51 7.57 11.21 -1.82
CA PRO A 51 7.33 10.17 -0.83
C PRO A 51 6.34 9.12 -1.37
N TYR A 52 6.47 7.88 -0.90
CA TYR A 52 5.62 6.76 -1.27
C TYR A 52 5.18 5.98 -0.03
N VAL A 53 4.05 5.28 -0.13
CA VAL A 53 3.59 4.32 0.88
C VAL A 53 3.74 2.91 0.32
N ALA A 54 4.32 2.01 1.10
CA ALA A 54 4.41 0.59 0.78
C ALA A 54 3.55 -0.21 1.76
N THR A 55 2.53 -0.90 1.25
CA THR A 55 1.59 -1.72 2.03
C THR A 55 1.80 -3.19 1.70
N TYR A 56 2.08 -4.01 2.71
CA TYR A 56 2.08 -5.47 2.57
C TYR A 56 0.66 -6.00 2.76
N LEU A 57 0.20 -6.80 1.81
CA LEU A 57 -1.15 -7.32 1.72
C LEU A 57 -1.12 -8.84 1.51
N THR A 58 -2.07 -9.54 2.11
CA THR A 58 -2.28 -10.98 1.91
C THR A 58 -3.57 -11.21 1.13
N ARG A 59 -3.79 -12.44 0.65
CA ARG A 59 -5.06 -12.85 -0.01
C ARG A 59 -6.31 -12.64 0.87
N GLN A 60 -6.15 -12.44 2.18
CA GLN A 60 -7.24 -12.09 3.10
C GLN A 60 -7.56 -10.59 3.18
N ASP A 61 -6.86 -9.75 2.41
CA ASP A 61 -6.97 -8.29 2.41
C ASP A 61 -7.43 -7.72 1.04
N GLU A 62 -7.62 -8.56 0.03
CA GLU A 62 -8.01 -8.18 -1.34
C GLU A 62 -9.53 -8.00 -1.50
N PRO A 63 -10.03 -6.77 -1.75
CA PRO A 63 -11.48 -6.47 -1.72
C PRO A 63 -12.35 -7.29 -2.69
N LEU A 64 -11.78 -7.86 -3.76
CA LEU A 64 -12.52 -8.71 -4.70
C LEU A 64 -12.99 -10.03 -4.09
N HIS A 65 -12.36 -10.50 -3.01
CA HIS A 65 -12.85 -11.64 -2.23
C HIS A 65 -13.92 -11.26 -1.17
N HIS A 66 -14.29 -9.98 -1.05
CA HIS A 66 -15.08 -9.47 0.07
C HIS A 66 -16.60 -9.40 -0.20
N ALA A 67 -17.07 -9.99 -1.30
CA ALA A 67 -18.52 -10.12 -1.57
C ALA A 67 -19.27 -10.81 -0.41
N ASP A 68 -18.66 -11.86 0.17
CA ASP A 68 -19.19 -12.59 1.32
C ASP A 68 -19.20 -11.72 2.61
N TYR A 69 -18.27 -10.77 2.73
CA TYR A 69 -18.23 -9.83 3.87
C TYR A 69 -19.26 -8.69 3.76
N LEU A 70 -19.80 -8.45 2.56
CA LEU A 70 -20.99 -7.60 2.39
C LEU A 70 -22.29 -8.36 2.73
N ALA A 71 -22.24 -9.69 2.84
CA ALA A 71 -23.38 -10.51 3.26
C ALA A 71 -23.51 -10.66 4.79
N ASP A 72 -22.41 -10.66 5.56
CA ASP A 72 -22.44 -10.55 7.03
C ASP A 72 -21.85 -9.22 7.53
N PRO A 73 -22.67 -8.29 8.07
CA PRO A 73 -22.22 -7.05 8.70
C PRO A 73 -21.13 -7.22 9.78
N ARG A 74 -21.03 -8.40 10.42
CA ARG A 74 -19.97 -8.70 11.40
C ARG A 74 -18.59 -8.78 10.76
N GLU A 75 -18.49 -9.35 9.56
CA GLU A 75 -17.23 -9.40 8.81
C GLU A 75 -16.88 -8.03 8.22
N LEU A 76 -17.86 -7.26 7.76
CA LEU A 76 -17.66 -5.85 7.40
C LEU A 76 -17.06 -5.04 8.57
N ILE A 77 -17.59 -5.21 9.78
CA ILE A 77 -17.06 -4.57 11.00
C ILE A 77 -15.63 -5.05 11.30
N ARG A 78 -15.35 -6.35 11.20
CA ARG A 78 -13.98 -6.92 11.37
C ARG A 78 -13.00 -6.35 10.34
N TRP A 79 -13.42 -6.20 9.09
CA TRP A 79 -12.63 -5.59 8.01
C TRP A 79 -12.36 -4.10 8.29
N VAL A 80 -13.37 -3.32 8.68
CA VAL A 80 -13.19 -1.90 9.08
C VAL A 80 -12.19 -1.78 10.24
N HIS A 81 -12.24 -2.66 11.25
CA HIS A 81 -11.25 -2.68 12.33
C HIS A 81 -9.85 -3.15 11.88
N ARG A 82 -9.73 -3.95 10.81
CA ARG A 82 -8.44 -4.29 10.19
C ARG A 82 -7.86 -3.07 9.47
N MET A 83 -8.64 -2.43 8.59
CA MET A 83 -8.23 -1.25 7.83
C MET A 83 -7.87 -0.06 8.72
N ASN A 84 -8.65 0.21 9.78
CA ASN A 84 -8.32 1.27 10.74
C ASN A 84 -6.99 1.03 11.45
N ARG A 85 -6.63 -0.23 11.75
CA ARG A 85 -5.35 -0.60 12.37
C ARG A 85 -4.17 -0.40 11.42
N LEU A 86 -4.35 -0.66 10.12
CA LEU A 86 -3.35 -0.37 9.09
C LEU A 86 -3.16 1.14 8.95
N ASN A 87 -4.24 1.90 8.81
CA ASN A 87 -4.21 3.37 8.71
C ASN A 87 -3.57 4.03 9.95
N GLN A 88 -3.82 3.51 11.15
CA GLN A 88 -3.15 3.96 12.38
C GLN A 88 -1.64 3.70 12.37
N ARG A 89 -1.20 2.53 11.89
CA ARG A 89 0.24 2.22 11.75
C ARG A 89 0.92 3.13 10.72
N SER A 90 0.31 3.35 9.55
CA SER A 90 0.84 4.27 8.55
C SER A 90 0.98 5.69 9.09
N ARG A 91 -0.02 6.18 9.84
CA ARG A 91 0.03 7.49 10.50
C ARG A 91 1.08 7.58 11.61
N ALA A 92 1.28 6.52 12.39
CA ALA A 92 2.33 6.49 13.41
C ALA A 92 3.72 6.71 12.80
N VAL A 93 4.04 6.03 11.69
CA VAL A 93 5.29 6.21 10.93
C VAL A 93 5.45 7.64 10.41
N HIS A 94 4.37 8.29 9.96
CA HIS A 94 4.39 9.69 9.51
C HIS A 94 4.43 10.73 10.66
N SER A 95 4.43 10.30 11.92
CA SER A 95 4.39 11.17 13.11
C SER A 95 5.68 11.13 13.97
N HIS A 96 6.74 10.50 13.46
CA HIS A 96 8.11 10.77 13.89
C HIS A 96 8.84 11.62 12.83
N PRO A 97 8.89 12.96 13.00
CA PRO A 97 9.90 13.76 12.37
C PRO A 97 11.22 13.50 13.12
N ASP A 98 11.94 12.43 12.73
CA ASP A 98 13.27 12.18 13.27
C ASP A 98 14.19 13.36 12.91
N SER A 99 14.56 14.14 13.94
CA SER A 99 15.54 15.21 13.84
C SER A 99 16.90 14.60 13.49
N ILE A 100 17.24 14.58 12.21
CA ILE A 100 18.59 14.23 11.75
C ILE A 100 19.52 15.39 12.12
N ASP A 101 20.05 15.35 13.34
CA ASP A 101 21.16 16.21 13.78
C ASP A 101 22.40 15.88 12.94
N ILE A 102 22.56 16.58 11.82
CA ILE A 102 23.79 16.57 11.03
C ILE A 102 24.83 17.41 11.79
N GLN A 103 25.60 16.75 12.66
CA GLN A 103 26.83 17.33 13.20
C GLN A 103 27.92 17.39 12.10
N PRO A 104 28.80 18.42 12.13
CA PRO A 104 29.73 18.74 11.04
C PRO A 104 30.98 17.85 10.97
#